data_AF-A0A1W9NZK8-F1
#
_entry.id   AF-A0A1W9NZK8-F1
#
_cell.length_a   1.000
_cell.length_b   1.000
_cell.length_c   1.000
_cell.angle_alpha   90.00
_cell.angle_beta   90.00
_cell.angle_gamma   90.00
#
_symmetry.space_group_name_H-M   'P 1'
#
loop_
_entity.id
_entity.type
_entity.pdbx_description
1 polymer ?
#
loop_
_entity_poly.entity_id
_entity_poly.type
_entity_poly.pdbx_seq_one_letter_code
_entity_poly.pdbx_strand_id
1 'polypeptide(L)'
;MFLKKKFLPFLFLLGSIVTIISLSRSVIRTYRRESRLSNLRKEVALAEEKIKELSQKVQEQENDQFVEQQARDKLNMAKPGEKIVIVNKEQTSQEQQILGQATENLNTNLAKWHYLFFGH
;
A
#
# COMPACT_ATOMS: atom_id res chain seq x y z
N MET A 1 -4.81 69.43 41.54
CA MET A 1 -4.55 69.25 40.09
C MET A 1 -3.44 68.23 39.76
N PHE A 2 -2.49 67.95 40.66
CA PHE A 2 -1.33 67.07 40.37
C PHE A 2 -1.61 65.55 40.43
N LEU A 3 -2.58 65.08 41.24
CA LEU A 3 -2.91 63.64 41.30
C LEU A 3 -3.57 63.14 40.00
N LYS A 4 -4.46 63.93 39.36
CA LYS A 4 -5.10 63.52 38.11
C LYS A 4 -4.10 63.37 36.94
N LYS A 5 -3.03 64.16 36.93
CA LYS A 5 -1.96 64.08 35.91
C LYS A 5 -1.08 62.84 36.04
N LYS A 6 -0.90 62.29 37.26
CA LYS A 6 -0.16 61.03 37.50
C LYS A 6 -1.02 59.78 37.32
N PHE A 7 -2.34 59.88 37.47
CA PHE A 7 -3.28 58.78 37.21
C PHE A 7 -3.51 58.52 35.71
N LEU A 8 -3.42 59.56 34.87
CA LEU A 8 -3.61 59.44 33.43
C LEU A 8 -2.64 58.46 32.73
N PRO A 9 -1.31 58.50 32.98
CA PRO A 9 -0.39 57.50 32.41
C PRO A 9 -0.61 56.10 32.98
N PHE A 10 -1.04 55.97 34.24
CA PHE A 10 -1.37 54.67 34.83
C PHE A 10 -2.61 54.05 34.18
N LEU A 11 -3.65 54.84 33.92
CA LEU A 11 -4.85 54.40 33.20
C LEU A 11 -4.51 54.00 31.75
N PHE A 12 -3.62 54.75 31.11
CA PHE A 12 -3.15 54.44 29.76
C PHE A 12 -2.31 53.15 29.72
N LEU A 13 -1.44 52.94 30.71
CA LEU A 13 -0.66 51.71 30.89
C LEU A 13 -1.60 50.50 31.11
N LEU A 14 -2.61 50.66 31.97
CA LEU A 14 -3.58 49.61 32.24
C LEU A 14 -4.41 49.27 30.99
N GLY A 15 -4.84 50.28 30.24
CA GLY A 15 -5.53 50.11 28.96
C GLY A 15 -4.67 49.38 27.92
N SER A 16 -3.39 49.76 27.81
CA SER A 16 -2.40 49.09 26.96
C SER A 16 -2.22 47.60 27.31
N ILE A 17 -2.12 47.28 28.60
CA ILE A 17 -2.00 45.88 29.05
C ILE A 17 -3.25 45.08 28.66
N VAL A 18 -4.44 45.65 28.83
CA VAL A 18 -5.70 44.98 28.47
C VAL A 18 -5.79 44.73 26.97
N THR A 19 -5.41 45.70 26.13
CA THR A 19 -5.44 45.54 24.67
C THR A 19 -4.43 44.49 24.21
N ILE A 20 -3.21 44.48 24.76
CA ILE A 20 -2.20 43.45 24.48
C ILE A 20 -2.75 42.06 24.82
N ILE A 21 -3.32 41.87 26.01
CA ILE A 21 -3.87 40.57 26.44
C ILE A 21 -5.02 40.14 25.52
N SER A 22 -5.91 41.05 25.13
CA SER A 22 -7.03 40.73 24.23
C SER A 22 -6.55 40.31 22.84
N LEU A 23 -5.54 41.00 22.31
CA LEU A 23 -4.99 40.73 20.99
C LEU A 23 -4.25 39.40 20.97
N SER A 24 -3.41 39.13 21.98
CA SER A 24 -2.72 37.85 22.14
C SER A 24 -3.71 36.68 22.24
N ARG A 25 -4.80 36.83 23.00
CA ARG A 25 -5.85 35.79 23.09
C ARG A 25 -6.55 35.55 21.75
N SER A 26 -6.79 36.60 20.97
CA SER A 26 -7.40 36.51 19.64
C SER A 26 -6.50 35.76 18.66
N VAL A 27 -5.22 36.15 18.58
CA VAL A 27 -4.22 35.52 17.71
C VAL A 27 -4.05 34.03 18.03
N ILE A 28 -3.93 33.67 19.31
CA ILE A 28 -3.81 32.27 19.76
C ILE A 28 -5.08 31.47 19.39
N ARG A 29 -6.26 32.07 19.51
CA ARG A 29 -7.53 31.40 19.18
C ARG A 29 -7.63 31.12 17.68
N THR A 30 -7.23 32.07 16.84
CA THR A 30 -7.23 31.90 15.38
C THR A 30 -6.21 30.85 14.96
N TYR A 31 -5.00 30.88 15.51
CA TYR A 31 -3.98 29.88 15.20
C TYR A 31 -4.41 28.44 15.57
N ARG A 32 -5.08 28.27 16.72
CA ARG A 32 -5.66 26.96 17.12
C ARG A 32 -6.84 26.51 16.26
N ARG A 33 -7.49 27.40 15.52
CA ARG A 33 -8.57 27.04 14.59
C ARG A 33 -7.98 26.56 13.27
N GLU A 34 -6.97 27.26 12.76
CA GLU A 34 -6.23 26.86 11.56
C GLU A 34 -5.56 25.49 11.72
N SER A 35 -4.93 25.23 12.87
CA SER A 35 -4.30 23.93 13.12
C SER A 35 -5.31 22.78 13.17
N ARG A 36 -6.48 23.00 13.78
CA ARG A 36 -7.57 22.02 13.80
C ARG A 36 -8.13 21.76 12.41
N LEU A 37 -8.31 22.80 11.61
CA LEU A 37 -8.80 22.65 10.24
C LEU A 37 -7.78 21.92 9.36
N SER A 38 -6.49 22.22 9.51
CA SER A 38 -5.41 21.52 8.81
C SER A 38 -5.34 20.04 9.17
N ASN A 39 -5.42 19.70 10.46
CA ASN A 39 -5.42 18.32 10.93
C ASN A 39 -6.66 17.56 10.43
N LEU A 40 -7.85 18.18 10.50
CA LEU A 40 -9.08 17.54 10.04
C LEU A 40 -9.06 17.30 8.51
N ARG A 41 -8.50 18.23 7.73
CA ARG A 41 -8.29 18.05 6.28
C ARG A 41 -7.33 16.89 5.98
N LYS A 42 -6.26 16.73 6.78
CA LYS A 42 -5.34 15.59 6.64
C LYS A 42 -6.02 14.26 6.97
N GLU A 43 -6.82 14.22 8.03
CA GLU A 43 -7.58 13.01 8.39
C GLU A 43 -8.56 12.60 7.28
N VAL A 44 -9.26 13.56 6.68
CA VAL A 44 -10.14 13.30 5.53
C VAL A 44 -9.35 12.75 4.33
N ALA A 45 -8.23 13.38 3.98
CA ALA A 45 -7.41 12.93 2.86
C ALA A 45 -6.88 11.50 3.06
N LEU A 46 -6.42 11.16 4.27
CA LEU A 46 -5.97 9.81 4.61
C LEU A 46 -7.11 8.80 4.56
N ALA A 47 -8.31 9.18 5.00
CA ALA A 47 -9.48 8.32 4.93
C ALA A 47 -9.91 8.06 3.47
N GLU A 48 -9.89 9.07 2.61
CA GLU A 48 -10.19 8.95 1.18
C GLU A 48 -9.17 8.04 0.46
N GLU A 49 -7.88 8.20 0.77
CA GLU A 49 -6.82 7.33 0.24
C GLU A 49 -7.04 5.87 0.65
N LYS A 50 -7.39 5.63 1.92
CA LYS A 50 -7.67 4.30 2.43
C LYS A 50 -8.91 3.67 1.79
N ILE A 51 -9.96 4.45 1.55
CA ILE A 51 -11.14 3.99 0.82
C ILE A 51 -10.75 3.58 -0.60
N LYS A 52 -9.94 4.38 -1.29
CA LYS A 52 -9.46 4.06 -2.63
C LYS A 52 -8.66 2.77 -2.66
N GLU A 53 -7.68 2.61 -1.77
CA GLU A 53 -6.86 1.39 -1.67
C GLU A 53 -7.72 0.14 -1.41
N LEU A 54 -8.65 0.23 -0.46
CA LEU A 54 -9.56 -0.88 -0.14
C LEU A 54 -10.47 -1.21 -1.32
N SER A 55 -11.00 -0.20 -2.02
CA SER A 55 -11.85 -0.42 -3.19
C SER A 55 -11.11 -1.13 -4.32
N GLN A 56 -9.83 -0.81 -4.54
CA GLN A 56 -9.00 -1.50 -5.53
C GLN A 56 -8.79 -2.96 -5.16
N LYS A 57 -8.50 -3.25 -3.88
CA LYS A 57 -8.35 -4.64 -3.40
C LYS A 57 -9.64 -5.44 -3.53
N VAL A 58 -10.80 -4.83 -3.26
CA VAL A 58 -12.09 -5.49 -3.47
C VAL A 58 -12.28 -5.81 -4.94
N GLN A 59 -12.03 -4.85 -5.83
CA GLN A 59 -12.15 -5.05 -7.27
C GLN A 59 -11.20 -6.14 -7.81
N GLU A 60 -9.97 -6.22 -7.28
CA GLU A 60 -9.03 -7.29 -7.60
C GLU A 60 -9.55 -8.67 -7.16
N GLN A 61 -10.20 -8.75 -5.99
CA GLN A 61 -10.75 -9.99 -5.45
C GLN A 61 -12.07 -10.42 -6.10
N GLU A 62 -12.85 -9.46 -6.62
CA GLU A 62 -14.08 -9.71 -7.38
C GLU A 62 -13.80 -10.25 -8.79
N ASN A 63 -12.56 -10.20 -9.28
CA ASN A 63 -12.21 -10.77 -10.57
C ASN A 63 -12.23 -12.32 -10.49
N ASP A 64 -13.02 -12.95 -11.35
CA ASP A 64 -13.10 -14.41 -11.50
C ASP A 64 -11.74 -15.08 -11.67
N GLN A 65 -10.77 -14.41 -12.30
CA GLN A 65 -9.40 -14.92 -12.42
C GLN A 65 -8.67 -15.03 -11.08
N PHE A 66 -8.89 -14.06 -10.18
CA PHE A 66 -8.30 -14.10 -8.84
C PHE A 66 -8.93 -15.22 -8.01
N VAL A 67 -10.25 -15.38 -8.09
CA VAL A 67 -10.96 -16.49 -7.43
C VAL A 67 -10.48 -17.84 -7.96
N GLU A 68 -10.36 -17.99 -9.28
CA GLU A 68 -9.83 -19.21 -9.90
C GLU A 68 -8.39 -19.49 -9.46
N GLN A 69 -7.53 -18.47 -9.43
CA GLN A 69 -6.15 -18.61 -9.00
C GLN A 69 -6.05 -19.01 -7.53
N GLN A 70 -6.81 -18.36 -6.63
CA GLN A 70 -6.86 -18.73 -5.22
C GLN A 70 -7.39 -20.16 -5.03
N ALA A 71 -8.37 -20.60 -5.81
CA ALA A 71 -8.89 -21.97 -5.77
C ALA A 71 -7.86 -23.00 -6.26
N ARG A 72 -7.12 -22.69 -7.34
CA ARG A 72 -6.01 -23.53 -7.82
C ARG A 72 -4.89 -23.63 -6.78
N ASP A 73 -4.46 -22.49 -6.24
CA ASP A 73 -3.30 -22.42 -5.34
C ASP A 73 -3.58 -22.97 -3.94
N LYS A 74 -4.75 -22.68 -3.36
CA LYS A 74 -5.07 -23.06 -1.98
C LYS A 74 -5.84 -24.36 -1.85
N LEU A 75 -6.68 -24.66 -2.84
CA LEU A 75 -7.58 -25.82 -2.77
C LEU A 75 -7.17 -26.94 -3.72
N ASN A 76 -6.11 -26.76 -4.51
CA ASN A 76 -5.78 -27.64 -5.63
C ASN A 76 -7.03 -27.92 -6.46
N MET A 77 -7.85 -26.89 -6.72
CA MET A 77 -9.06 -27.05 -7.51
C MET A 77 -8.69 -27.06 -9.00
N ALA A 78 -9.21 -28.03 -9.75
CA ALA A 78 -9.02 -28.15 -11.19
C ALA A 78 -10.37 -28.32 -11.89
N LYS A 79 -10.49 -27.81 -13.12
CA LYS A 79 -11.72 -27.92 -13.92
C LYS A 79 -11.91 -29.37 -14.40
N PRO A 80 -13.15 -29.79 -14.74
CA PRO A 80 -13.38 -31.11 -15.32
C PRO A 80 -12.51 -31.34 -16.56
N GLY A 81 -11.65 -32.38 -16.52
CA GLY A 81 -10.71 -32.71 -17.59
C GLY A 81 -9.25 -32.27 -17.35
N GLU A 82 -8.99 -31.45 -16.32
CA GLU A 82 -7.62 -31.09 -15.91
C GLU A 82 -7.05 -32.13 -14.92
N LYS A 83 -5.74 -32.44 -15.05
CA LYS A 83 -5.02 -33.33 -14.11
C LYS A 83 -4.04 -32.53 -13.27
N ILE A 84 -4.15 -32.67 -11.95
CA ILE A 84 -3.24 -32.05 -10.99
C ILE A 84 -2.04 -32.98 -10.78
N VAL A 85 -0.84 -32.47 -11.01
CA VAL A 85 0.40 -33.23 -10.80
C VAL A 85 1.14 -32.64 -9.61
N ILE A 86 1.21 -33.40 -8.52
CA ILE A 86 1.97 -33.02 -7.32
C ILE A 86 3.34 -33.66 -7.44
N VAL A 87 4.36 -32.85 -7.70
CA VAL A 87 5.74 -33.33 -7.86
C VAL A 87 6.41 -33.40 -6.49
N ASN A 88 6.76 -34.61 -6.04
CA ASN A 88 7.57 -34.80 -4.85
C ASN A 88 9.03 -34.47 -5.18
N LYS A 89 9.55 -33.37 -4.61
CA LYS A 89 10.91 -32.87 -4.86
C LYS A 89 12.00 -33.91 -4.61
N GLU A 90 11.77 -34.88 -3.73
CA GLU A 90 12.78 -35.91 -3.40
C GLU A 90 12.97 -36.95 -4.50
N GLN A 91 11.99 -37.17 -5.38
CA GLN A 91 12.10 -38.12 -6.50
C GLN A 91 12.66 -37.47 -7.77
N THR A 92 12.49 -36.15 -7.92
CA THR A 92 12.93 -35.39 -9.10
C THR A 92 14.46 -35.36 -9.25
N SER A 93 15.22 -35.39 -8.16
CA SER A 93 16.69 -35.38 -8.20
C SER A 93 17.31 -36.64 -8.82
N GLN A 94 16.65 -37.80 -8.70
CA GLN A 94 17.15 -39.05 -9.31
C GLN A 94 16.89 -39.09 -10.81
N GLU A 95 15.75 -38.58 -11.27
CA GLU A 95 15.37 -38.58 -12.68
C GLU A 95 16.14 -37.53 -13.50
N GLN A 96 16.51 -36.41 -12.87
CA GLN A 96 17.37 -35.38 -13.47
C GLN A 96 18.83 -35.83 -13.63
N GLN A 97 19.33 -36.69 -12.75
CA GLN A 97 20.65 -37.31 -12.89
C GLN A 97 20.69 -38.32 -14.04
N ILE A 98 19.61 -39.08 -14.26
CA ILE A 98 19.50 -40.02 -15.37
C ILE A 98 19.40 -39.27 -16.72
N LEU A 99 18.65 -38.17 -16.79
CA LEU A 99 18.59 -37.32 -17.99
C LEU A 99 19.93 -36.61 -18.29
N GLY A 100 20.66 -36.17 -17.26
CA GLY A 100 21.96 -35.50 -17.42
C GLY A 100 23.06 -36.42 -17.95
N GLN A 101 23.04 -37.70 -17.57
CA GLN A 101 23.98 -38.71 -18.06
C GLN A 101 23.66 -39.16 -19.49
N ALA A 102 22.37 -39.19 -19.87
CA ALA A 102 21.96 -39.49 -21.25
C ALA A 102 22.29 -38.38 -22.26
N THR A 103 22.52 -37.14 -21.81
CA THR A 103 22.89 -36.00 -22.67
C THR A 103 24.39 -35.88 -22.98
N GLU A 104 25.23 -36.66 -22.31
CA GLU A 104 26.69 -36.64 -22.55
C GLU A 104 27.08 -37.36 -23.85
N ASN A 105 26.25 -38.28 -24.33
CA ASN A 105 26.39 -38.94 -25.62
C ASN A 105 25.38 -38.38 -26.63
N LEU A 106 25.83 -37.43 -27.44
CA LEU A 106 25.23 -36.89 -28.67
C LEU A 106 23.70 -36.84 -28.72
N ASN A 107 23.14 -35.65 -28.45
CA ASN A 107 22.25 -34.91 -29.35
C ASN A 107 21.72 -33.69 -28.60
N THR A 108 22.15 -32.51 -29.04
CA THR A 108 21.58 -31.23 -28.59
C THR A 108 20.06 -31.29 -28.68
N ASN A 109 19.35 -30.63 -27.77
CA ASN A 109 17.87 -30.58 -27.80
C ASN A 109 17.35 -30.18 -29.19
N LEU A 110 18.11 -29.34 -29.90
CA LEU A 110 17.83 -28.90 -31.27
C LEU A 110 17.77 -30.05 -32.29
N ALA A 111 18.65 -31.06 -32.19
CA ALA A 111 18.62 -32.24 -33.03
C ALA A 111 17.37 -33.10 -32.77
N LYS A 112 16.92 -33.18 -31.51
CA LYS A 112 15.68 -33.90 -31.13
C LYS A 112 14.43 -33.23 -31.69
N TRP A 113 14.38 -31.89 -31.62
CA TRP A 113 13.31 -31.10 -32.25
C TRP A 113 13.31 -31.28 -33.77
N HIS A 114 14.47 -31.25 -34.43
CA HIS A 114 14.51 -31.45 -35.89
C HIS A 114 13.99 -32.84 -36.32
N TYR A 115 14.40 -33.90 -35.63
CA TYR A 115 13.93 -35.26 -35.92
C TYR A 115 12.41 -35.44 -35.74
N LEU A 116 11.84 -34.90 -34.66
CA LEU A 116 10.41 -35.03 -34.38
C LEU A 116 9.53 -34.37 -35.46
N PHE A 117 10.00 -33.25 -36.02
CA PHE A 117 9.22 -32.46 -36.96
C PHE A 117 9.49 -32.79 -38.43
N PHE A 118 10.64 -33.38 -38.76
CA PHE A 118 11.06 -33.60 -40.15
C PHE A 118 11.53 -35.02 -40.46
N GLY A 119 11.47 -35.96 -39.51
CA GLY A 119 11.82 -37.37 -39.70
C GLY A 119 10.60 -38.22 -40.08
N HIS A 120 10.24 -38.24 -41.36
CA HIS A 120 9.38 -39.25 -41.98
C HIS A 120 10.06 -39.82 -43.22
#